data_AF-A0A6L2Q7W5-F1
#
_entry.id   AF-A0A6L2Q7W5-F1
#
_cell.length_a   1.000
_cell.length_b   1.000
_cell.length_c   1.000
_cell.angle_alpha   90.00
_cell.angle_beta   90.00
_cell.angle_gamma   90.00
#
_symmetry.space_group_name_H-M   'P 1'
#
loop_
_entity.id
_entity.type
_entity.pdbx_description
1 polymer ?
#
loop_
_entity_poly.entity_id
_entity_poly.type
_entity_poly.pdbx_seq_one_letter_code
_entity_poly.pdbx_strand_id
1 'polypeptide(L)'
;MTSVASLWDKQEYNSSDWWLFIDSLQRSLKAVLLHNRNSKTSIAIAHSVHFKETYNNMKILLEAIQCNVHQGNTCGDLKVIGIFMGMQGSFTKFCCFLCLRDSYSTAERYIECDWEPRKTYKPGKDSVQHIPLINPMKIFLPPPQLRLSKYLVKAMAETNSKGFQYLSKNLPIISTAKLKEGIFVGPQIREMQEGAAFVETCD
;
A
#
# COMPACT_ATOMS: atom_id res chain seq x y z
N MET A 1 -8.19 -6.46 -27.90
CA MET A 1 -8.98 -5.98 -26.77
C MET A 1 -10.30 -6.74 -26.77
N THR A 2 -10.38 -7.87 -26.07
CA THR A 2 -11.67 -8.46 -25.73
C THR A 2 -12.34 -7.50 -24.76
N SER A 3 -13.56 -7.05 -25.07
CA SER A 3 -14.24 -6.09 -24.19
C SER A 3 -14.45 -6.73 -22.82
N VAL A 4 -14.08 -5.99 -21.78
CA VAL A 4 -14.24 -6.39 -20.37
C VAL A 4 -15.70 -6.72 -20.07
N ALA A 5 -16.65 -6.18 -20.85
CA ALA A 5 -18.09 -6.44 -20.78
C ALA A 5 -18.46 -7.94 -20.73
N SER A 6 -17.75 -8.80 -21.47
CA SER A 6 -18.07 -10.23 -21.55
C SER A 6 -17.74 -11.06 -20.29
N LEU A 7 -16.99 -10.51 -19.34
CA LEU A 7 -16.66 -11.18 -18.07
C LEU A 7 -17.73 -10.99 -16.99
N TRP A 8 -18.60 -9.98 -17.12
CA TRP A 8 -19.59 -9.62 -16.10
C TRP A 8 -20.91 -10.39 -16.23
N ASP A 9 -21.17 -11.03 -17.38
CA ASP A 9 -22.44 -11.71 -17.68
C ASP A 9 -22.70 -13.02 -16.88
N LYS A 10 -21.77 -13.43 -16.01
CA LYS A 10 -21.89 -14.71 -15.26
C LYS A 10 -22.05 -14.57 -13.74
N GLN A 11 -22.07 -13.37 -13.18
CA GLN A 11 -22.17 -13.20 -11.73
C GLN A 11 -22.85 -11.88 -11.37
N GLU A 12 -23.70 -11.89 -10.32
CA GLU A 12 -24.23 -10.65 -9.74
C GLU A 12 -23.07 -9.74 -9.32
N TYR A 13 -22.88 -8.67 -10.08
CA TYR A 13 -21.84 -7.69 -9.87
C TYR A 13 -22.43 -6.42 -9.26
N ASN A 14 -22.18 -6.23 -7.96
CA ASN A 14 -22.36 -4.96 -7.28
C ASN A 14 -20.99 -4.31 -7.12
N SER A 15 -20.80 -3.14 -7.73
CA SER A 15 -19.55 -2.37 -7.67
C SER A 15 -19.05 -2.09 -6.25
N SER A 16 -19.95 -1.99 -5.28
CA SER A 16 -19.61 -1.65 -3.89
C SER A 16 -18.86 -2.78 -3.16
N ASP A 17 -19.02 -4.02 -3.62
CA ASP A 17 -18.45 -5.21 -3.00
C ASP A 17 -17.02 -5.54 -3.49
N TRP A 18 -16.51 -4.75 -4.43
CA TRP A 18 -15.20 -4.99 -5.05
C TRP A 18 -14.28 -3.79 -4.90
N TRP A 19 -13.02 -4.08 -4.59
CA TRP A 19 -11.92 -3.12 -4.60
C TRP A 19 -11.08 -3.31 -5.84
N LEU A 20 -10.78 -2.22 -6.53
CA LEU A 20 -9.80 -2.22 -7.59
C LEU A 20 -8.41 -2.15 -6.95
N PHE A 21 -7.65 -3.23 -7.04
CA PHE A 21 -6.27 -3.30 -6.61
C PHE A 21 -5.33 -3.16 -7.81
N ILE A 22 -4.47 -2.15 -7.79
CA ILE A 22 -3.44 -1.95 -8.81
C ILE A 22 -2.07 -2.11 -8.17
N ASP A 23 -1.37 -3.14 -8.61
CA ASP A 23 -0.01 -3.42 -8.20
C ASP A 23 0.95 -3.08 -9.33
N SER A 24 1.98 -2.32 -9.00
CA SER A 24 3.09 -2.12 -9.91
C SER A 24 4.31 -2.87 -9.41
N LEU A 25 4.68 -3.86 -10.20
CA LEU A 25 5.95 -4.56 -10.08
C LEU A 25 6.92 -3.94 -11.07
N GLN A 26 8.22 -4.07 -10.77
CA GLN A 26 9.31 -3.49 -11.56
C GLN A 26 9.23 -3.75 -13.08
N ARG A 27 8.57 -4.83 -13.50
CA ARG A 27 8.46 -5.25 -14.90
C ARG A 27 7.02 -5.31 -15.44
N SER A 28 6.02 -5.06 -14.59
CA SER A 28 4.62 -5.25 -15.00
C SER A 28 3.65 -4.48 -14.12
N LEU A 29 2.59 -3.97 -14.74
CA LEU A 29 1.44 -3.41 -14.06
C LEU A 29 0.29 -4.42 -14.10
N LYS A 30 -0.34 -4.64 -12.94
CA LYS A 30 -1.47 -5.56 -12.80
C LYS A 30 -2.63 -4.85 -12.11
N ALA A 31 -3.82 -5.02 -12.66
CA ALA A 31 -5.07 -4.55 -12.06
C ALA A 31 -5.97 -5.76 -11.78
N VAL A 32 -6.43 -5.87 -10.55
CA VAL A 32 -7.17 -7.01 -10.02
C VAL A 32 -8.35 -6.49 -9.21
N LEU A 33 -9.53 -7.10 -9.34
CA LEU A 33 -10.63 -6.89 -8.40
C LEU A 33 -10.50 -7.83 -7.22
N LEU A 34 -10.53 -7.25 -6.03
CA LEU A 34 -10.56 -7.97 -4.76
C LEU A 34 -11.96 -7.84 -4.18
N HIS A 35 -12.55 -8.95 -3.75
CA HIS A 35 -13.85 -8.90 -3.09
C HIS A 35 -13.66 -8.52 -1.61
N ASN A 36 -14.43 -7.56 -1.10
CA ASN A 36 -14.21 -6.95 0.23
C ASN A 36 -14.13 -7.97 1.37
N ARG A 37 -14.91 -9.05 1.30
CA ARG A 37 -14.95 -10.12 2.32
C ARG A 37 -13.99 -11.28 2.05
N ASN A 38 -13.16 -11.20 1.00
CA ASN A 38 -12.35 -12.31 0.48
C ASN A 38 -13.16 -13.61 0.23
N SER A 39 -14.49 -13.52 0.15
CA SER A 39 -15.39 -14.67 -0.05
C SER A 39 -15.46 -15.12 -1.50
N LYS A 40 -15.04 -14.26 -2.44
CA LYS A 40 -14.92 -14.57 -3.86
C LYS A 40 -13.46 -14.47 -4.28
N THR A 41 -13.10 -15.26 -5.28
CA THR A 41 -11.76 -15.24 -5.87
C THR A 41 -11.48 -13.89 -6.53
N SER A 42 -10.24 -13.44 -6.44
CA SER A 42 -9.78 -12.23 -7.12
C SER A 42 -9.89 -12.36 -8.64
N ILE A 43 -10.31 -11.29 -9.33
CA ILE A 43 -10.50 -11.29 -10.79
C ILE A 43 -9.45 -10.38 -11.42
N ALA A 44 -8.59 -10.91 -12.29
CA ALA A 44 -7.65 -10.10 -13.04
C ALA A 44 -8.37 -9.32 -14.15
N ILE A 45 -8.29 -7.99 -14.13
CA ILE A 45 -8.91 -7.12 -15.14
C ILE A 45 -7.90 -6.74 -16.22
N ALA A 46 -6.68 -6.39 -15.80
CA ALA A 46 -5.66 -5.90 -16.71
C ALA A 46 -4.28 -6.39 -16.31
N HIS A 47 -3.46 -6.65 -17.32
CA HIS A 47 -2.06 -7.00 -17.17
C HIS A 47 -1.28 -6.36 -18.30
N SER A 48 -0.16 -5.71 -17.97
CA SER A 48 0.75 -5.17 -18.97
C SER A 48 2.20 -5.21 -18.52
N VAL A 49 3.09 -5.62 -19.41
CA VAL A 49 4.55 -5.65 -19.18
C VAL A 49 5.27 -4.41 -19.73
N HIS A 50 4.59 -3.62 -20.56
CA HIS A 50 5.16 -2.45 -21.23
C HIS A 50 4.74 -1.12 -20.57
N PHE A 51 3.75 -1.16 -19.68
CA PHE A 51 3.26 0.04 -19.01
C PHE A 51 4.22 0.47 -17.90
N LYS A 52 4.81 1.65 -18.08
CA LYS A 52 5.53 2.35 -17.02
C LYS A 52 4.56 3.09 -16.11
N GLU A 53 4.93 3.21 -14.85
CA GLU A 53 4.22 3.98 -13.82
C GLU A 53 4.33 5.49 -14.08
N THR A 54 3.53 5.98 -15.02
CA THR A 54 3.44 7.42 -15.31
C THR A 54 1.98 7.86 -15.19
N TYR A 55 1.79 9.13 -14.87
CA TYR A 55 0.45 9.73 -14.77
C TYR A 55 -0.39 9.50 -16.03
N ASN A 56 0.18 9.71 -17.22
CA ASN A 56 -0.53 9.53 -18.48
C ASN A 56 -0.92 8.06 -18.73
N ASN A 57 -0.03 7.12 -18.44
CA ASN A 57 -0.32 5.69 -18.61
C ASN A 57 -1.40 5.22 -17.63
N MET A 58 -1.34 5.70 -16.39
CA MET A 58 -2.35 5.42 -15.37
C MET A 58 -3.71 6.00 -15.74
N LYS A 59 -3.76 7.19 -16.33
CA LYS A 59 -4.99 7.77 -16.87
C LYS A 59 -5.61 6.87 -17.96
N ILE A 60 -4.80 6.45 -18.94
CA ILE A 60 -5.24 5.55 -20.02
C ILE A 60 -5.75 4.22 -19.44
N LEU A 61 -5.06 3.67 -18.43
CA LEU A 61 -5.48 2.45 -17.76
C LEU A 61 -6.85 2.61 -17.09
N LEU A 62 -7.05 3.68 -16.32
CA LEU A 62 -8.31 3.94 -15.61
C LEU A 62 -9.48 4.18 -16.58
N GLU A 63 -9.22 4.84 -17.71
CA GLU A 63 -10.19 5.01 -18.80
C GLU A 63 -10.56 3.66 -19.44
N ALA A 64 -9.57 2.79 -19.70
CA ALA A 64 -9.79 1.46 -20.27
C ALA A 64 -10.55 0.51 -19.33
N ILE A 65 -10.31 0.61 -18.02
CA ILE A 65 -11.03 -0.16 -16.99
C ILE A 65 -12.43 0.41 -16.74
N GLN A 66 -12.74 1.62 -17.22
CA GLN A 66 -13.98 2.34 -16.93
C GLN A 66 -14.22 2.51 -15.42
N CYS A 67 -13.18 2.89 -14.67
CA CYS A 67 -13.28 3.05 -13.21
C CYS A 67 -14.41 4.01 -12.78
N ASN A 68 -14.72 5.00 -13.61
CA ASN A 68 -15.81 5.96 -13.38
C ASN A 68 -17.18 5.28 -13.37
N VAL A 69 -17.37 4.23 -14.18
CA VAL A 69 -18.60 3.42 -14.25
C VAL A 69 -18.67 2.47 -13.06
N HIS A 70 -17.53 1.94 -12.65
CA HIS A 70 -17.47 0.94 -11.59
C HIS A 70 -17.38 1.50 -10.18
N GLN A 71 -17.19 2.81 -9.97
CA GLN A 71 -17.27 3.56 -8.70
C GLN A 71 -16.60 2.94 -7.44
N GLY A 72 -15.88 1.83 -7.58
CA GLY A 72 -15.36 1.02 -6.49
C GLY A 72 -14.26 1.74 -5.76
N ASN A 73 -13.99 1.25 -4.56
CA ASN A 73 -12.85 1.68 -3.78
C ASN A 73 -11.55 1.23 -4.46
N THR A 74 -10.55 2.10 -4.53
CA THR A 74 -9.26 1.81 -5.15
C THR A 74 -8.22 1.59 -4.06
N CYS A 75 -7.46 0.51 -4.20
CA CYS A 75 -6.31 0.18 -3.39
C CYS A 75 -5.11 -0.04 -4.32
N GLY A 76 -3.90 0.15 -3.83
CA GLY A 76 -2.70 -0.11 -4.62
C GLY A 76 -1.44 0.10 -3.82
N ASP A 77 -0.29 -0.14 -4.45
CA ASP A 77 0.98 0.26 -3.85
C ASP A 77 1.01 1.78 -3.62
N LEU A 78 1.75 2.21 -2.58
CA LEU A 78 1.84 3.63 -2.21
C LEU A 78 2.29 4.51 -3.38
N LYS A 79 3.15 4.00 -4.25
CA LYS A 79 3.61 4.72 -5.44
C LYS A 79 2.49 4.93 -6.45
N VAL A 80 1.70 3.89 -6.71
CA VAL A 80 0.55 3.95 -7.61
C VAL A 80 -0.50 4.93 -7.09
N ILE A 81 -0.80 4.86 -5.79
CA ILE A 81 -1.71 5.80 -5.12
C ILE A 81 -1.20 7.23 -5.24
N GLY A 82 0.10 7.46 -5.02
CA GLY A 82 0.72 8.77 -5.20
C GLY A 82 0.52 9.33 -6.61
N ILE A 83 0.69 8.49 -7.65
CA ILE A 83 0.44 8.89 -9.04
C ILE A 83 -1.03 9.22 -9.27
N PHE A 84 -1.96 8.43 -8.72
CA PHE A 84 -3.39 8.71 -8.81
C PHE A 84 -3.78 10.02 -8.13
N MET A 85 -3.10 10.39 -7.05
CA MET A 85 -3.28 11.68 -6.38
C MET A 85 -2.53 12.84 -7.05
N GLY A 86 -1.85 12.56 -8.16
CA GLY A 86 -1.09 13.57 -8.91
C GLY A 86 0.13 14.07 -8.15
N MET A 87 0.65 13.30 -7.20
CA MET A 87 1.83 13.66 -6.42
C MET A 87 3.10 13.61 -7.29
N GLN A 88 4.05 14.49 -6.97
CA GLN A 88 5.35 14.48 -7.61
C GLN A 88 6.18 13.25 -7.18
N GLY A 89 6.74 12.52 -8.14
CA GLY A 89 7.46 11.25 -7.93
C GLY A 89 8.90 11.35 -7.40
N SER A 90 9.25 12.40 -6.65
CA SER A 90 10.60 12.65 -6.14
C SER A 90 10.62 12.92 -4.63
N PHE A 91 11.81 13.05 -4.05
CA PHE A 91 11.99 13.40 -2.64
C PHE A 91 11.62 14.87 -2.42
N THR A 92 10.33 15.12 -2.24
CA THR A 92 9.74 16.45 -2.08
C THR A 92 9.38 16.73 -0.63
N LYS A 93 9.34 18.02 -0.27
CA LYS A 93 8.99 18.49 1.07
C LYS A 93 7.68 17.88 1.57
N PHE A 94 6.62 17.92 0.77
CA PHE A 94 5.29 17.43 1.13
C PHE A 94 4.90 16.18 0.33
N CYS A 95 5.70 15.11 0.45
CA CYS A 95 5.52 13.89 -0.35
C CYS A 95 4.28 13.05 0.01
N CYS A 96 3.71 13.22 1.21
CA CYS A 96 2.56 12.45 1.65
C CYS A 96 1.27 12.95 1.00
N PHE A 97 0.47 12.03 0.46
CA PHE A 97 -0.85 12.34 -0.08
C PHE A 97 -1.93 12.44 1.00
N LEU A 98 -1.69 11.99 2.24
CA LEU A 98 -2.68 12.05 3.34
C LEU A 98 -2.51 13.26 4.24
N CYS A 99 -1.27 13.72 4.45
CA CYS A 99 -0.96 14.80 5.36
C CYS A 99 0.12 15.73 4.80
N LEU A 100 0.26 16.91 5.41
CA LEU A 100 1.25 17.93 5.09
C LEU A 100 2.53 17.75 5.92
N ARG A 101 3.08 16.54 5.93
CA ARG A 101 4.34 16.24 6.61
C ARG A 101 5.54 16.80 5.84
N ASP A 102 6.39 17.56 6.53
CA ASP A 102 7.68 18.00 6.01
C ASP A 102 8.70 16.85 6.08
N SER A 103 9.08 16.31 4.92
CA SER A 103 10.04 15.21 4.81
C SER A 103 11.49 15.63 5.07
N TYR A 104 11.80 16.93 4.92
CA TYR A 104 13.14 17.47 5.11
C TYR A 104 13.47 17.74 6.57
N SER A 105 12.46 17.97 7.41
CA SER A 105 12.64 18.11 8.86
C SER A 105 13.22 16.81 9.43
N THR A 106 14.46 16.88 9.89
CA THR A 106 15.16 15.74 10.52
C THR A 106 14.93 15.72 12.02
N ALA A 107 14.67 16.88 12.64
CA ALA A 107 14.40 17.03 14.06
C ALA A 107 12.98 16.55 14.44
N GLU A 108 11.95 16.93 13.68
CA GLU A 108 10.55 16.60 14.00
C GLU A 108 10.13 15.21 13.49
N ARG A 109 10.99 14.57 12.67
CA ARG A 109 10.69 13.34 11.92
C ARG A 109 10.06 12.21 12.74
N TYR A 110 10.50 12.08 13.99
CA TYR A 110 10.11 11.02 14.93
C TYR A 110 9.50 11.56 16.24
N ILE A 111 9.33 12.88 16.33
CA ILE A 111 8.74 13.53 17.52
C ILE A 111 7.27 13.85 17.24
N GLU A 112 6.97 14.29 16.02
CA GLU A 112 5.62 14.66 15.62
C GLU A 112 4.96 13.51 14.84
N CYS A 113 3.91 12.96 15.44
CA CYS A 113 3.12 11.86 14.85
C CYS A 113 1.80 12.36 14.25
N ASP A 114 1.30 13.52 14.71
CA ASP A 114 0.03 14.10 14.29
C ASP A 114 0.25 15.27 13.34
N TRP A 115 0.18 14.99 12.05
CA TRP A 115 0.38 15.98 11.00
C TRP A 115 -0.94 16.50 10.45
N GLU A 116 -0.96 17.78 10.06
CA GLU A 116 -2.13 18.39 9.44
C GLU A 116 -2.61 17.60 8.21
N PRO A 117 -3.88 17.18 8.16
CA PRO A 117 -4.42 16.38 7.06
C PRO A 117 -4.47 17.20 5.77
N ARG A 118 -4.16 16.56 4.65
CA ARG A 118 -4.18 17.20 3.33
C ARG A 118 -5.61 17.33 2.84
N LYS A 119 -6.12 18.57 2.83
CA LYS A 119 -7.49 18.89 2.39
C LYS A 119 -7.61 19.20 0.89
N THR A 120 -6.51 19.61 0.24
CA THR A 120 -6.53 20.07 -1.16
C THR A 120 -5.41 19.48 -2.00
N TYR A 121 -5.71 19.19 -3.27
CA TYR A 121 -4.78 18.62 -4.25
C TYR A 121 -4.67 19.51 -5.49
N LYS A 122 -4.35 20.79 -5.27
CA LYS A 122 -4.18 21.76 -6.37
C LYS A 122 -2.78 21.60 -6.98
N PRO A 123 -2.66 21.38 -8.31
CA PRO A 123 -1.35 21.34 -8.97
C PRO A 123 -0.52 22.60 -8.69
N GLY A 124 0.77 22.42 -8.44
CA GLY A 124 1.72 23.48 -8.09
C GLY A 124 1.79 23.82 -6.60
N LYS A 125 0.93 23.23 -5.76
CA LYS A 125 0.92 23.43 -4.31
C LYS A 125 1.27 22.14 -3.57
N ASP A 126 2.03 22.24 -2.48
CA ASP A 126 2.29 21.14 -1.54
C ASP A 126 2.73 19.83 -2.24
N SER A 127 3.60 19.96 -3.24
CA SER A 127 4.17 18.84 -4.03
C SER A 127 3.19 18.05 -4.91
N VAL A 128 2.02 18.62 -5.19
CA VAL A 128 1.07 18.10 -6.18
C VAL A 128 1.47 18.61 -7.57
N GLN A 129 1.71 17.71 -8.50
CA GLN A 129 2.11 18.01 -9.88
C GLN A 129 0.94 17.96 -10.86
N HIS A 130 -0.01 17.03 -10.65
CA HIS A 130 -1.13 16.79 -11.54
C HIS A 130 -2.46 16.79 -10.80
N ILE A 131 -3.55 16.90 -11.55
CA ILE A 131 -4.90 16.78 -10.99
C ILE A 131 -5.11 15.32 -10.56
N PRO A 132 -5.71 15.05 -9.38
CA PRO A 132 -6.03 13.68 -8.99
C PRO A 132 -6.90 12.97 -10.03
N LEU A 133 -6.51 11.74 -10.40
CA LEU A 133 -7.25 10.87 -11.31
C LEU A 133 -8.43 10.19 -10.64
N ILE A 134 -8.40 10.05 -9.31
CA ILE A 134 -9.44 9.41 -8.50
C ILE A 134 -9.79 10.30 -7.31
N ASN A 135 -11.00 10.09 -6.77
CA ASN A 135 -11.42 10.80 -5.57
C ASN A 135 -10.61 10.29 -4.36
N PRO A 136 -9.93 11.17 -3.59
CA PRO A 136 -9.20 10.79 -2.38
C PRO A 136 -10.03 9.99 -1.37
N MET A 137 -11.34 10.25 -1.28
CA MET A 137 -12.24 9.52 -0.37
C MET A 137 -12.47 8.06 -0.76
N LYS A 138 -12.10 7.68 -1.99
CA LYS A 138 -12.21 6.30 -2.50
C LYS A 138 -10.89 5.54 -2.43
N ILE A 139 -9.84 6.13 -1.86
CA ILE A 139 -8.54 5.50 -1.76
C ILE A 139 -8.42 4.79 -0.42
N PHE A 140 -8.06 3.52 -0.50
CA PHE A 140 -7.74 2.71 0.65
C PHE A 140 -6.27 2.33 0.60
N LEU A 141 -5.60 2.44 1.75
CA LEU A 141 -4.25 1.94 1.89
C LEU A 141 -4.31 0.41 2.00
N PRO A 142 -3.40 -0.32 1.32
CA PRO A 142 -3.24 -1.73 1.60
C PRO A 142 -2.84 -1.92 3.07
N PRO A 143 -3.25 -3.02 3.73
CA PRO A 143 -2.89 -3.30 5.10
C PRO A 143 -1.36 -3.12 5.33
N PRO A 144 -0.93 -2.21 6.24
CA PRO A 144 0.48 -1.88 6.46
C PRO A 144 1.38 -3.01 7.00
N GLN A 145 0.82 -4.19 7.26
CA GLN A 145 1.28 -5.14 8.28
C GLN A 145 2.56 -5.92 7.93
N LEU A 146 2.98 -6.00 6.67
CA LEU A 146 4.10 -6.86 6.26
C LEU A 146 5.48 -6.17 6.22
N ARG A 147 5.54 -4.86 6.02
CA ARG A 147 6.83 -4.15 5.85
C ARG A 147 7.38 -3.59 7.17
N LEU A 148 6.52 -3.17 8.10
CA LEU A 148 6.95 -2.57 9.37
C LEU A 148 7.64 -3.60 10.29
N SER A 149 7.14 -4.84 10.33
CA SER A 149 7.72 -5.93 11.12
C SER A 149 9.18 -6.20 10.76
N LYS A 150 9.52 -6.17 9.47
CA LYS A 150 10.90 -6.36 9.00
C LYS A 150 11.86 -5.31 9.56
N TYR A 151 11.51 -4.03 9.43
CA TYR A 151 12.38 -2.94 9.89
C TYR A 151 12.46 -2.87 11.41
N LEU A 152 11.35 -3.13 12.10
CA LEU A 152 11.31 -3.25 13.56
C LEU A 152 12.29 -4.32 14.04
N VAL A 153 12.23 -5.52 13.46
CA VAL A 153 13.09 -6.64 13.87
C VAL A 153 14.55 -6.39 13.54
N LYS A 154 14.86 -5.71 12.43
CA LYS A 154 16.24 -5.28 12.12
C LYS A 154 16.80 -4.33 13.18
N ALA A 155 16.05 -3.29 13.56
CA ALA A 155 16.47 -2.34 14.59
C ALA A 155 16.65 -3.04 15.96
N MET A 156 15.74 -3.98 16.28
CA MET A 156 15.85 -4.80 17.48
C MET A 156 17.06 -5.74 17.48
N ALA A 157 17.47 -6.25 16.31
CA ALA A 157 18.64 -7.11 16.15
C ALA A 157 19.96 -6.36 16.33
N GLU A 158 20.04 -5.09 15.88
CA GLU A 158 21.21 -4.23 16.05
C GLU A 158 21.52 -3.96 17.53
N THR A 159 20.49 -3.79 18.34
CA THR A 159 20.59 -3.51 19.78
C THR A 159 20.52 -4.77 20.65
N ASN A 160 20.30 -5.95 20.03
CA ASN A 160 20.02 -7.21 20.72
C ASN A 160 18.96 -7.07 21.84
N SER A 161 17.90 -6.30 21.55
CA SER A 161 16.83 -5.96 22.49
C SER A 161 16.10 -7.18 23.07
N LYS A 162 15.34 -6.96 24.16
CA LYS A 162 14.50 -8.00 24.79
C LYS A 162 13.49 -8.60 23.80
N GLY A 163 12.88 -7.77 22.96
CA GLY A 163 11.99 -8.23 21.88
C GLY A 163 12.69 -9.12 20.86
N PHE A 164 13.93 -8.82 20.47
CA PHE A 164 14.70 -9.70 19.59
C PHE A 164 15.00 -11.07 20.24
N GLN A 165 15.37 -11.06 21.52
CA GLN A 165 15.65 -12.29 22.28
C GLN A 165 14.38 -13.14 22.46
N TYR A 166 13.23 -12.50 22.71
CA TYR A 166 11.92 -13.14 22.76
C TYR A 166 11.61 -13.83 21.43
N LEU A 167 11.72 -13.10 20.31
CA LEU A 167 11.45 -13.66 18.98
C LEU A 167 12.39 -14.82 18.63
N SER A 168 13.67 -14.71 19.00
CA SER A 168 14.64 -15.79 18.75
C SER A 168 14.35 -17.06 19.55
N LYS A 169 13.67 -16.94 20.69
CA LYS A 169 13.35 -18.08 21.57
C LYS A 169 12.00 -18.70 21.23
N ASN A 170 11.02 -17.87 20.87
CA ASN A 170 9.62 -18.27 20.77
C ASN A 170 9.16 -18.53 19.33
N LEU A 171 9.97 -18.25 18.31
CA LEU A 171 9.67 -18.62 16.93
C LEU A 171 10.38 -19.94 16.56
N PRO A 172 9.70 -21.10 16.61
CA PRO A 172 10.35 -22.41 16.57
C PRO A 172 10.95 -22.80 15.21
N ILE A 173 10.72 -22.03 14.13
CA ILE A 173 11.07 -22.44 12.75
C ILE A 173 11.86 -21.34 11.98
N ILE A 174 12.24 -20.24 12.62
CA ILE A 174 13.00 -19.18 11.95
C ILE A 174 14.51 -19.30 12.26
N SER A 175 15.35 -19.29 11.22
CA SER A 175 16.79 -19.23 11.44
C SER A 175 17.19 -17.86 11.96
N THR A 176 18.25 -17.79 12.76
CA THR A 176 18.80 -16.53 13.28
C THR A 176 19.13 -15.54 12.16
N ALA A 177 19.60 -16.01 11.00
CA ALA A 177 19.84 -15.19 9.81
C ALA A 177 18.54 -14.59 9.24
N LYS A 178 17.47 -15.38 9.10
CA LYS A 178 16.16 -14.89 8.63
C LYS A 178 15.54 -13.91 9.62
N LEU A 179 15.71 -14.18 10.91
CA LEU A 179 15.23 -13.31 11.98
C LEU A 179 15.95 -11.96 11.95
N LYS A 180 17.28 -11.94 11.88
CA LYS A 180 18.06 -10.69 11.72
C LYS A 180 17.66 -9.91 10.48
N GLU A 181 17.34 -10.59 9.39
CA GLU A 181 16.87 -9.96 8.17
C GLU A 181 15.39 -9.52 8.20
N GLY A 182 14.67 -9.83 9.30
CA GLY A 182 13.25 -9.53 9.46
C GLY A 182 12.36 -10.25 8.45
N ILE A 183 12.74 -11.47 8.05
CA ILE A 183 12.03 -12.26 7.04
C ILE A 183 11.05 -13.20 7.73
N PHE A 184 9.77 -12.86 7.67
CA PHE A 184 8.69 -13.64 8.27
C PHE A 184 7.67 -14.08 7.22
N VAL A 185 6.98 -15.19 7.51
CA VAL A 185 5.77 -15.59 6.77
C VAL A 185 4.51 -15.04 7.46
N GLY A 186 3.41 -14.93 6.73
CA GLY A 186 2.14 -14.36 7.24
C GLY A 186 1.71 -14.86 8.62
N PRO A 187 1.71 -16.18 8.90
CA PRO A 187 1.38 -16.71 10.23
C PRO A 187 2.29 -16.20 11.35
N GLN A 188 3.61 -16.12 11.12
CA GLN A 188 4.56 -15.62 12.11
C GLN A 188 4.37 -14.13 12.40
N ILE A 189 3.97 -13.35 11.40
CA ILE A 189 3.66 -11.92 11.58
C ILE A 189 2.42 -11.74 12.45
N ARG A 190 1.39 -12.56 12.25
CA ARG A 190 0.17 -12.54 13.07
C ARG A 190 0.48 -12.91 14.52
N GLU A 191 1.23 -13.99 14.72
CA GLU A 191 1.66 -14.44 16.05
C GLU A 191 2.47 -13.37 16.79
N MET A 192 3.37 -12.68 16.08
CA MET A 192 4.12 -11.55 16.63
C MET A 192 3.22 -10.35 17.00
N GLN A 193 2.22 -10.04 16.17
CA GLN A 193 1.32 -8.89 16.38
C GLN A 193 0.26 -9.14 17.46
N GLU A 194 -0.20 -10.38 17.59
CA GLU A 194 -1.25 -10.80 18.53
C GLU A 194 -0.67 -11.21 19.89
N GLY A 195 0.64 -11.48 19.96
CA GLY A 195 1.32 -11.88 21.19
C GLY A 195 1.49 -10.72 22.17
N ALA A 196 0.63 -10.66 23.19
CA ALA A 196 0.72 -9.67 24.27
C ALA A 196 2.12 -9.63 24.92
N ALA A 197 2.75 -10.79 25.11
CA ALA A 197 4.09 -10.90 25.67
C ALA A 197 5.19 -10.29 24.79
N PHE A 198 5.00 -10.21 23.46
CA PHE A 198 5.95 -9.52 22.59
C PHE A 198 5.79 -8.00 22.72
N VAL A 199 4.56 -7.50 22.79
CA VAL A 199 4.29 -6.06 22.97
C VAL A 199 4.93 -5.52 24.26
N GLU A 200 4.81 -6.27 25.37
CA GLU A 200 5.46 -5.93 26.65
C GLU A 200 7.01 -5.91 26.57
N THR A 201 7.62 -6.60 25.61
CA THR A 201 9.07 -6.58 25.41
C THR A 201 9.58 -5.42 24.54
N CYS A 202 8.66 -4.65 23.95
CA CYS A 202 8.95 -3.51 23.08
C CYS A 202 8.86 -2.16 23.80
N ASP A 203 8.32 -2.11 25.03
CA ASP A 203 8.39 -0.97 25.95
C ASP A 203 9.75 -0.90 26.68
#